data_AF-A0AAJ1WYM0-F1
#
_entry.id   AF-A0AAJ1WYM0-F1
#
_cell.length_a   1.000
_cell.length_b   1.000
_cell.length_c   1.000
_cell.angle_alpha   90.00
_cell.angle_beta   90.00
_cell.angle_gamma   90.00
#
_symmetry.space_group_name_H-M   'P 1'
#
loop_
_entity.id
_entity.type
_entity.pdbx_description
1 polymer ?
#
loop_
_entity_poly.entity_id
_entity_poly.type
_entity_poly.pdbx_seq_one_letter_code
_entity_poly.pdbx_strand_id
1 'polypeptide(L)'
;MRADPCHDSRFTGELAALLATKQSSDDEAAREALFAALSRLERQALIAGAADSTLGKIAEARFLVGILRDSMRPSRIAPLRSLLRLAAEPRRLAEADPV
;
A
#
# COMPACT_ATOMS: atom_id res chain seq x y z
N MET A 1 -17.50 8.72 -21.57
CA MET A 1 -16.30 9.58 -21.43
C MET A 1 -15.18 8.86 -22.17
N ARG A 2 -14.61 9.42 -23.25
CA ARG A 2 -13.53 8.75 -24.00
C ARG A 2 -12.20 9.03 -23.30
N ALA A 3 -11.46 7.97 -22.98
CA ALA A 3 -10.10 8.09 -22.47
C ALA A 3 -9.21 8.78 -23.52
N ASP A 4 -8.36 9.71 -23.06
CA ASP A 4 -7.39 10.37 -23.92
C ASP A 4 -6.15 9.47 -24.07
N PRO A 5 -5.85 8.94 -25.27
CA PRO A 5 -4.74 8.02 -25.48
C PRO A 5 -3.38 8.65 -25.15
N CYS A 6 -3.27 9.99 -25.17
CA CYS A 6 -2.06 10.69 -24.76
C CYS A 6 -1.78 10.51 -23.26
N HIS A 7 -2.82 10.60 -22.42
CA HIS A 7 -2.70 10.39 -20.98
C HIS A 7 -2.33 8.95 -20.64
N ASP A 8 -2.89 7.96 -21.34
CA ASP A 8 -2.55 6.55 -21.13
C ASP A 8 -1.08 6.23 -21.45
N SER A 9 -0.56 6.78 -22.55
CA SER A 9 0.85 6.60 -22.95
C SER A 9 1.83 7.15 -21.91
N ARG A 10 1.47 8.25 -21.25
CA ARG A 10 2.27 8.87 -20.20
C ARG A 10 2.29 8.02 -18.93
N PHE A 11 1.12 7.59 -18.44
CA PHE A 11 1.04 6.80 -17.20
C PHE A 11 1.69 5.44 -17.34
N THR A 12 1.59 4.81 -18.50
CA THR A 12 2.28 3.53 -18.79
C THR A 12 3.79 3.70 -18.83
N GLY A 13 4.30 4.81 -19.39
CA GLY A 13 5.74 5.15 -19.36
C GLY A 13 6.25 5.44 -17.94
N GLU A 14 5.52 6.23 -17.16
CA GLU A 14 5.85 6.52 -15.76
C GLU A 14 5.84 5.23 -14.90
N LEU A 15 4.86 4.35 -15.10
CA LEU A 15 4.80 3.04 -14.43
C LEU A 15 6.04 2.19 -14.75
N ALA A 16 6.41 2.09 -16.05
CA ALA A 16 7.59 1.34 -16.47
C ALA A 16 8.88 1.89 -15.85
N ALA A 17 9.03 3.22 -15.79
CA ALA A 17 10.18 3.86 -15.17
C ALA A 17 10.28 3.58 -13.66
N LEU A 18 9.16 3.62 -12.94
CA LEU A 18 9.10 3.29 -11.50
C LEU A 18 9.47 1.84 -11.23
N LEU A 19 8.99 0.91 -12.05
CA LEU A 19 9.32 -0.52 -11.90
C LEU A 19 10.79 -0.80 -12.24
N ALA A 20 11.32 -0.20 -13.31
CA ALA A 20 12.71 -0.40 -13.72
C ALA A 20 13.73 0.10 -12.68
N THR A 21 13.42 1.17 -11.94
CA THR A 21 14.35 1.76 -10.97
C THR A 21 14.48 0.97 -9.66
N LYS A 22 13.61 -0.01 -9.39
CA LYS A 22 13.49 -0.62 -8.04
C LYS A 22 13.40 -2.15 -7.99
N GLN A 23 13.61 -2.85 -9.11
CA GLN A 23 13.55 -4.32 -9.18
C GLN A 23 14.60 -5.08 -8.33
N SER A 24 15.62 -4.41 -7.79
CA SER A 24 16.80 -5.08 -7.19
C SER A 24 17.14 -4.64 -5.76
N SER A 25 16.29 -3.86 -5.09
CA SER A 25 16.67 -3.21 -3.81
C SER A 25 16.00 -3.86 -2.60
N ASP A 26 16.79 -4.55 -1.76
CA ASP A 26 16.34 -5.05 -0.44
C ASP A 26 16.04 -3.92 0.56
N ASP A 27 16.48 -2.70 0.26
CA ASP A 27 16.24 -1.51 1.07
C ASP A 27 14.74 -1.26 1.33
N GLU A 28 14.36 -1.29 2.61
CA GLU A 28 13.01 -1.00 3.10
C GLU A 28 12.55 0.41 2.72
N ALA A 29 13.45 1.40 2.80
CA ALA A 29 13.12 2.78 2.46
C ALA A 29 12.83 2.93 0.96
N ALA A 30 13.59 2.24 0.11
CA ALA A 30 13.36 2.20 -1.33
C ALA A 30 12.00 1.58 -1.69
N ARG A 31 11.57 0.54 -0.97
CA ARG A 31 10.27 -0.13 -1.18
C ARG A 31 9.10 0.73 -0.72
N GLU A 32 9.20 1.39 0.44
CA GLU A 32 8.16 2.32 0.90
C GLU A 32 8.03 3.52 -0.06
N ALA A 33 9.16 4.06 -0.53
CA ALA A 33 9.16 5.14 -1.52
C ALA A 33 8.52 4.70 -2.85
N LEU A 34 8.79 3.48 -3.31
CA LEU A 34 8.16 2.91 -4.51
C LEU A 34 6.65 2.76 -4.32
N PHE A 35 6.21 2.21 -3.18
CA PHE A 35 4.78 2.07 -2.87
C PHE A 35 4.06 3.42 -2.84
N ALA A 36 4.68 4.44 -2.23
CA ALA A 36 4.15 5.80 -2.21
C ALA A 36 4.08 6.43 -3.61
N ALA A 37 5.10 6.21 -4.44
CA ALA A 37 5.13 6.69 -5.83
C ALA A 37 4.02 6.05 -6.67
N LEU A 38 3.83 4.73 -6.57
CA LEU A 38 2.75 4.01 -7.26
C LEU A 38 1.36 4.48 -6.79
N SER A 39 1.18 4.69 -5.48
CA SER A 39 -0.08 5.22 -4.92
C SER A 39 -0.38 6.66 -5.38
N ARG A 40 0.66 7.47 -5.62
CA ARG A 40 0.52 8.79 -6.22
C ARG A 40 0.17 8.69 -7.70
N LEU A 41 0.84 7.81 -8.44
CA LEU A 41 0.58 7.58 -9.87
C LEU A 41 -0.87 7.13 -10.11
N GLU A 42 -1.37 6.18 -9.30
CA GLU A 42 -2.75 5.70 -9.36
C GLU A 42 -3.75 6.84 -9.16
N ARG A 43 -3.55 7.69 -8.15
CA ARG A 43 -4.40 8.87 -7.90
C ARG A 43 -4.36 9.85 -9.07
N GLN A 44 -3.19 10.11 -9.64
CA GLN A 44 -3.06 11.01 -10.79
C GLN A 44 -3.75 10.44 -12.03
N ALA A 45 -3.64 9.13 -12.26
CA ALA A 45 -4.32 8.44 -13.35
C ALA A 45 -5.85 8.46 -13.18
N LEU A 46 -6.34 8.26 -11.95
CA LEU A 46 -7.77 8.36 -11.63
C LEU A 46 -8.31 9.77 -11.88
N ILE A 47 -7.62 10.81 -11.41
CA ILE A 47 -8.02 12.21 -11.60
C ILE A 47 -8.02 12.59 -13.08
N ALA A 48 -7.04 12.10 -13.84
CA ALA A 48 -6.93 12.36 -15.27
C ALA A 48 -7.91 11.53 -16.14
N GLY A 49 -8.68 10.62 -15.54
CA GLY A 49 -9.60 9.75 -16.28
C GLY A 49 -8.88 8.79 -17.24
N ALA A 50 -7.73 8.25 -16.81
CA ALA A 50 -6.99 7.23 -17.56
C ALA A 50 -7.88 6.00 -17.82
N ALA A 51 -7.56 5.24 -18.87
CA ALA A 51 -8.30 4.03 -19.20
C ALA A 51 -8.23 2.98 -18.08
N ASP A 52 -9.31 2.20 -17.94
CA ASP A 52 -9.39 1.11 -16.94
C ASP A 52 -8.24 0.11 -17.07
N SER A 53 -7.76 -0.13 -18.28
CA SER A 53 -6.60 -1.00 -18.53
C SER A 53 -5.29 -0.43 -17.98
N THR A 54 -5.12 0.89 -18.04
CA THR A 54 -3.98 1.61 -17.44
C THR A 54 -4.08 1.59 -15.92
N LEU A 55 -5.27 1.89 -15.38
CA LEU A 55 -5.53 1.84 -13.94
C LEU A 55 -5.30 0.44 -13.36
N GLY A 56 -5.77 -0.60 -14.05
CA GLY A 56 -5.56 -2.00 -13.65
C GLY A 56 -4.08 -2.35 -13.53
N LYS A 57 -3.25 -1.96 -14.49
CA LYS A 57 -1.79 -2.19 -14.45
C LYS A 57 -1.11 -1.47 -13.30
N ILE A 58 -1.51 -0.23 -13.02
CA ILE A 58 -0.96 0.55 -11.90
C ILE A 58 -1.37 -0.10 -10.56
N ALA A 59 -2.63 -0.49 -10.43
CA ALA A 59 -3.15 -1.15 -9.23
C ALA A 59 -2.49 -2.51 -8.97
N GLU A 60 -2.27 -3.31 -10.02
CA GLU A 60 -1.56 -4.58 -9.96
C GLU A 60 -0.11 -4.38 -9.49
N ALA A 61 0.62 -3.43 -10.09
CA ALA A 61 1.97 -3.11 -9.67
C ALA A 61 2.03 -2.67 -8.20
N ARG A 62 1.09 -1.82 -7.76
CA ARG A 62 0.99 -1.40 -6.35
C ARG A 62 0.71 -2.59 -5.43
N PHE A 63 -0.17 -3.50 -5.83
CA PHE A 63 -0.49 -4.69 -5.06
C PHE A 63 0.73 -5.58 -4.84
N LEU A 64 1.48 -5.89 -5.91
CA LEU A 64 2.69 -6.71 -5.83
C LEU A 64 3.78 -6.07 -4.95
N VAL A 65 4.00 -4.76 -5.10
CA VAL A 65 4.94 -4.01 -4.24
C VAL A 65 4.45 -3.98 -2.79
N GLY A 66 3.15 -3.90 -2.55
CA GLY A 66 2.56 -4.00 -1.21
C GLY A 66 2.87 -5.32 -0.53
N ILE A 67 2.78 -6.44 -1.25
CA ILE A 67 3.18 -7.77 -0.74
C ILE A 67 4.67 -7.77 -0.39
N LEU A 68 5.55 -7.27 -1.27
CA LEU A 68 6.99 -7.22 -1.02
C LEU A 68 7.36 -6.31 0.16
N ARG A 69 6.60 -5.23 0.36
CA ARG A 69 6.76 -4.36 1.53
C ARG A 69 6.36 -5.09 2.80
N ASP A 70 5.19 -5.73 2.81
CA ASP A 70 4.59 -6.31 4.01
C ASP A 70 5.20 -7.67 4.40
N SER A 71 5.66 -8.47 3.42
CA SER A 71 6.34 -9.76 3.65
C SER A 71 7.71 -9.62 4.34
N MET A 72 8.36 -8.47 4.16
CA MET A 72 9.66 -8.17 4.75
C MET A 72 9.55 -7.26 5.97
N ARG A 73 8.33 -6.83 6.35
CA ARG A 73 8.15 -6.18 7.65
C ARG A 73 8.43 -7.24 8.71
N PRO A 74 9.31 -6.97 9.69
CA PRO A 74 9.36 -7.80 10.89
C PRO A 74 7.96 -7.74 11.49
N SER A 75 7.24 -8.86 11.40
CA SER A 75 5.88 -8.96 11.89
C SER A 75 5.88 -8.52 13.35
N ARG A 76 5.32 -7.34 13.65
CA ARG A 76 5.00 -6.92 15.03
C ARG A 76 3.78 -7.70 15.52
N ILE A 77 3.73 -9.00 15.23
CA ILE A 77 2.77 -9.89 15.87
C ILE A 77 3.30 -9.99 17.29
N ALA A 78 2.64 -9.28 18.21
CA ALA A 78 2.89 -9.47 19.62
C ALA A 78 2.79 -10.97 19.89
N PRO A 79 3.75 -11.57 20.63
CA PRO A 79 3.74 -13.00 20.88
C PRO A 79 2.36 -13.38 21.44
N LEU A 80 1.83 -14.53 21.03
CA LEU A 80 0.48 -14.99 21.39
C LEU A 80 0.17 -14.79 22.88
N ARG A 81 1.16 -14.98 23.75
CA ARG A 81 1.07 -14.74 25.19
C ARG A 81 0.71 -13.29 25.57
N SER A 82 1.25 -12.30 24.88
CA SER A 82 0.91 -10.88 25.09
C SER A 82 -0.51 -10.58 24.62
N LEU A 83 -0.94 -11.16 23.50
CA LEU A 83 -2.32 -11.02 23.01
C LEU A 83 -3.32 -11.69 23.96
N LEU A 84 -3.00 -12.89 24.46
CA LEU A 84 -3.82 -13.60 25.43
C LEU A 84 -3.89 -12.86 26.78
N ARG A 85 -2.80 -12.25 27.25
CA ARG A 85 -2.84 -11.38 28.44
C ARG A 85 -3.71 -10.16 28.23
N LEU A 86 -3.62 -9.49 27.08
CA LEU A 86 -4.43 -8.32 26.77
C LEU A 86 -5.93 -8.66 26.68
N ALA A 87 -6.27 -9.83 26.09
CA ALA A 87 -7.63 -10.33 26.03
C ALA A 87 -8.16 -10.81 27.40
N ALA A 88 -7.27 -11.23 28.29
CA ALA A 88 -7.58 -11.64 29.65
C ALA A 88 -7.64 -10.46 30.65
N GLU A 89 -7.50 -9.21 30.20
CA GLU A 89 -7.83 -8.01 30.96
C GLU A 89 -9.29 -7.62 30.68
N PRO A 90 -10.29 -8.15 31.41
CA PRO A 90 -11.64 -7.65 31.32
C PRO A 90 -11.64 -6.23 31.89
N ARG A 91 -12.17 -5.27 31.12
CA ARG A 91 -12.53 -3.90 31.51
C ARG A 91 -12.74 -3.74 33.04
N ARG A 92 -11.70 -3.36 33.79
CA ARG A 92 -11.84 -2.76 35.13
C ARG A 92 -12.26 -1.28 35.02
N LEU A 93 -13.30 -1.00 34.24
CA LEU A 93 -13.74 0.36 33.93
C LEU A 93 -15.26 0.55 34.10
N ALA A 94 -15.94 -0.42 34.71
CA ALA A 94 -17.37 -0.32 35.01
C ALA A 94 -17.65 -0.83 36.44
N GLU A 95 -16.96 -0.25 37.43
CA GLU A 95 -17.37 -0.29 38.84
C GLU A 95 -16.60 0.80 39.59
N ALA A 96 -16.96 2.05 39.30
CA ALA A 96 -16.89 3.11 40.29
C ALA A 96 -18.35 3.45 40.58
N ASP A 97 -18.88 2.87 41.66
CA ASP A 97 -20.23 3.11 42.16
C ASP A 97 -20.52 4.61 42.31
N PRO A 98 -21.76 5.07 42.05
CA PRO A 98 -22.21 6.37 42.47
C PRO A 98 -22.55 6.32 43.97
N VAL A 99 -21.86 7.13 44.77
CA VAL A 99 -22.33 7.55 46.11
C VAL A 99 -22.34 9.06 46.14
#